data_AF-A0A375Z4K4-F1
#
_entry.id   AF-A0A375Z4K4-F1
#
_cell.length_a   1.000
_cell.length_b   1.000
_cell.length_c   1.000
_cell.angle_alpha   90.00
_cell.angle_beta   90.00
_cell.angle_gamma   90.00
#
_symmetry.space_group_name_H-M   'P 1'
#
loop_
_entity.id
_entity.type
_entity.pdbx_description
1 polymer ?
#
loop_
_entity_poly.entity_id
_entity_poly.type
_entity_poly.pdbx_seq_one_letter_code
_entity_poly.pdbx_strand_id
1 'polypeptide(L)'
;METKDWPEQSANLYRRAGQELAADPSNHSAAGVILHGVFAEALYLWRTGSTSGESLDEVRLQLLDRGVAACAAEQVCAYRTMSTASWVGQHEQWLHQRVRELVLDAPLADTAEEAAYRAAATQLGMLAYGENVDLCYAVVAGAAAVARLQRFSRADVEGDIEDQIADAAKADPLLAVAWAHMPADHRGGPVQWVFSAWEEIRCAAEELVALDQVAHAPISVEQRIAIARHEVTHGLLAKARDIEDDRLQQGYRSVKTYGEALAEGRVRWEAAGGSPEGAQQAMRLHADTVADAEGVMLSDESRNTLLNAVHERWAQLAPPVSRI
;
A
#
# COMPACT_ATOMS: atom_id res chain seq x y z
N MET A 1 1.58 22.65 -11.85
CA MET A 1 1.78 21.22 -11.57
C MET A 1 0.52 20.74 -10.90
N GLU A 2 -0.31 20.01 -11.62
CA GLU A 2 -1.54 19.44 -11.09
C GLU A 2 -1.18 18.23 -10.22
N THR A 3 -2.00 17.89 -9.22
CA THR A 3 -1.75 16.81 -8.25
C THR A 3 -1.58 15.42 -8.90
N LYS A 4 -1.99 15.27 -10.16
CA LYS A 4 -1.85 14.04 -10.96
C LYS A 4 -0.43 13.77 -11.46
N ASP A 5 0.45 14.77 -11.40
CA ASP A 5 1.84 14.65 -11.90
C ASP A 5 2.83 14.19 -10.80
N TRP A 6 2.33 13.79 -9.63
CA TRP A 6 3.15 13.55 -8.44
C TRP A 6 3.54 12.06 -8.36
N PRO A 7 4.80 11.72 -7.97
CA PRO A 7 5.24 10.34 -7.84
C PRO A 7 4.39 9.53 -6.85
N GLU A 8 4.29 8.21 -7.02
CA GLU A 8 3.54 7.31 -6.10
C GLU A 8 3.96 7.47 -4.63
N GLN A 9 5.23 7.78 -4.36
CA GLN A 9 5.77 8.04 -3.02
C GLN A 9 5.21 9.31 -2.35
N SER A 10 4.42 10.12 -3.06
CA SER A 10 3.89 11.37 -2.54
C SER A 10 2.87 11.15 -1.42
N ALA A 11 2.18 10.01 -1.35
CA ALA A 11 1.26 9.69 -0.25
C ALA A 11 1.95 9.84 1.13
N ASN A 12 3.18 9.32 1.26
CA ASN A 12 3.98 9.45 2.47
C ASN A 12 4.40 10.90 2.74
N LEU A 13 4.66 11.69 1.69
CA LEU A 13 4.97 13.10 1.84
C LEU A 13 3.76 13.93 2.29
N TYR A 14 2.54 13.61 1.83
CA TYR A 14 1.32 14.24 2.34
C TYR A 14 1.07 13.86 3.79
N ARG A 15 1.24 12.58 4.15
CA ARG A 15 1.18 12.14 5.55
C ARG A 15 2.13 12.97 6.40
N ARG A 16 3.39 13.10 5.95
CA ARG A 16 4.41 13.88 6.63
C ARG A 16 4.06 15.36 6.74
N ALA A 17 3.60 15.99 5.66
CA ALA A 17 3.19 17.40 5.66
C ALA A 17 2.04 17.65 6.64
N GLY A 18 1.05 16.76 6.69
CA GLY A 18 -0.04 16.82 7.68
C GLY A 18 0.48 16.75 9.11
N GLN A 19 1.44 15.86 9.38
CA GLN A 19 2.07 15.76 10.70
C GLN A 19 2.86 17.01 11.06
N GLU A 20 3.65 17.57 10.14
CA GLU A 20 4.45 18.77 10.38
C GLU A 20 3.59 20.01 10.65
N LEU A 21 2.48 20.18 9.91
CA LEU A 21 1.56 21.28 10.16
C LEU A 21 0.81 21.13 11.50
N ALA A 22 0.68 19.91 12.01
CA ALA A 22 0.08 19.61 13.30
C ALA A 22 1.10 19.46 14.44
N ALA A 23 2.40 19.60 14.16
CA ALA A 23 3.48 19.21 15.07
C ALA A 23 3.62 20.08 16.32
N ASP A 24 2.89 21.19 16.43
CA ASP A 24 2.93 22.04 17.61
C ASP A 24 2.38 21.28 18.84
N PRO A 25 3.23 20.91 19.81
CA PRO A 25 2.82 20.11 20.95
C PRO A 25 1.94 20.90 21.93
N SER A 26 1.87 22.23 21.81
CA SER A 26 0.95 23.03 22.62
C SER A 26 -0.51 22.93 22.13
N ASN A 27 -0.71 22.50 20.88
CA ASN A 27 -1.99 22.47 20.21
C ASN A 27 -2.49 21.05 19.91
N HIS A 28 -1.58 20.08 19.74
CA HIS A 28 -1.94 18.71 19.36
C HIS A 28 -1.23 17.65 20.21
N SER A 29 -1.98 16.59 20.53
CA SER A 29 -1.43 15.34 21.05
C SER A 29 -0.84 14.49 19.93
N ALA A 30 -0.07 13.45 20.26
CA ALA A 30 0.43 12.48 19.29
C ALA A 30 -0.70 11.87 18.43
N ALA A 31 -1.85 11.57 19.06
CA ALA A 31 -3.06 11.12 18.38
C ALA A 31 -3.56 12.13 17.33
N GLY A 32 -3.56 13.43 17.67
CA GLY A 32 -3.91 14.49 16.75
C GLY A 32 -2.97 14.57 15.55
N VAL A 33 -1.66 14.49 15.79
CA VAL A 33 -0.63 14.50 14.73
C VAL A 33 -0.79 13.31 13.78
N ILE A 34 -1.04 12.11 14.30
CA ILE A 34 -1.32 10.90 13.51
C ILE A 34 -2.51 11.14 12.57
N LEU A 35 -3.62 11.66 13.08
CA LEU A 35 -4.84 11.87 12.29
C LEU A 35 -4.69 12.95 11.22
N HIS A 36 -3.97 14.03 11.52
CA HIS A 36 -3.66 15.06 10.51
C HIS A 36 -2.85 14.48 9.35
N GLY A 37 -1.86 13.64 9.64
CA GLY A 37 -1.11 12.93 8.61
C GLY A 37 -1.99 11.97 7.80
N VAL A 38 -2.72 11.08 8.47
CA VAL A 38 -3.59 10.08 7.82
C VAL A 38 -4.63 10.74 6.91
N PHE A 39 -5.25 11.84 7.34
CA PHE A 39 -6.23 12.53 6.50
C PHE A 39 -5.61 13.35 5.36
N ALA A 40 -4.39 13.86 5.52
CA ALA A 40 -3.67 14.50 4.42
C ALA A 40 -3.30 13.48 3.34
N GLU A 41 -2.89 12.26 3.73
CA GLU A 41 -2.69 11.15 2.81
C GLU A 41 -3.99 10.71 2.13
N ALA A 42 -5.09 10.56 2.90
CA ALA A 42 -6.41 10.22 2.35
C ALA A 42 -6.82 11.21 1.24
N LEU A 43 -6.58 12.50 1.48
CA LEU A 43 -6.86 13.55 0.50
C LEU A 43 -6.05 13.38 -0.77
N TYR A 44 -4.76 13.02 -0.67
CA TYR A 44 -3.91 12.73 -1.82
C TYR A 44 -4.43 11.52 -2.61
N LEU A 45 -4.63 10.37 -1.95
CA LEU A 45 -5.07 9.13 -2.60
C LEU A 45 -6.42 9.32 -3.32
N TRP A 46 -7.35 10.04 -2.69
CA TRP A 46 -8.62 10.40 -3.31
C TRP A 46 -8.45 11.26 -4.56
N ARG A 47 -7.56 12.26 -4.53
CA ARG A 47 -7.33 13.18 -5.66
C ARG A 47 -6.66 12.50 -6.86
N THR A 48 -5.76 11.55 -6.61
CA THR A 48 -5.04 10.84 -7.68
C THR A 48 -5.81 9.62 -8.19
N GLY A 49 -6.86 9.18 -7.48
CA GLY A 49 -7.57 7.95 -7.78
C GLY A 49 -6.78 6.69 -7.41
N SER A 50 -5.73 6.83 -6.59
CA SER A 50 -4.89 5.72 -6.09
C SER A 50 -5.55 5.04 -4.89
N THR A 51 -6.84 4.72 -4.99
CA THR A 51 -7.64 4.15 -3.91
C THR A 51 -8.81 3.37 -4.47
N SER A 52 -9.30 2.39 -3.72
CA SER A 52 -10.53 1.64 -4.02
C SER A 52 -11.79 2.29 -3.46
N GLY A 53 -11.69 3.34 -2.63
CA GLY A 53 -12.84 3.99 -2.02
C GLY A 53 -13.67 4.80 -3.03
N GLU A 54 -14.99 4.75 -2.89
CA GLU A 54 -15.96 5.48 -3.72
C GLU A 54 -16.16 6.94 -3.28
N SER A 55 -15.68 7.29 -2.08
CA SER A 55 -15.73 8.65 -1.52
C SER A 55 -14.52 8.95 -0.65
N LEU A 56 -14.18 10.24 -0.48
CA LEU A 56 -13.09 10.66 0.41
C LEU A 56 -13.26 10.15 1.85
N ASP A 57 -14.50 10.07 2.34
CA ASP A 57 -14.75 9.54 3.68
C ASP A 57 -14.54 8.04 3.76
N GLU A 58 -14.81 7.29 2.68
CA GLU A 58 -14.46 5.88 2.59
C GLU A 58 -12.93 5.68 2.56
N VAL A 59 -12.19 6.50 1.81
CA VAL A 59 -10.71 6.47 1.81
C VAL A 59 -10.17 6.72 3.22
N ARG A 60 -10.74 7.69 3.93
CA ARG A 60 -10.37 7.98 5.33
C ARG A 60 -10.64 6.77 6.23
N LEU A 61 -11.81 6.14 6.10
CA LEU A 61 -12.15 4.94 6.88
C LEU A 61 -11.22 3.77 6.56
N GLN A 62 -10.85 3.56 5.30
CA GLN A 62 -9.88 2.54 4.88
C GLN A 62 -8.51 2.78 5.53
N LEU A 63 -8.03 4.02 5.60
CA LEU A 63 -6.75 4.35 6.26
C LEU A 63 -6.83 4.36 7.79
N LEU A 64 -8.02 4.50 8.36
CA LEU A 64 -8.27 4.33 9.78
C LEU A 64 -8.41 2.86 10.17
N ASP A 65 -8.45 1.92 9.22
CA ASP A 65 -8.65 0.50 9.52
C ASP A 65 -7.46 -0.06 10.30
N ARG A 66 -7.77 -0.67 11.45
CA ARG A 66 -6.91 -1.35 12.45
C ARG A 66 -5.46 -0.84 12.59
N GLY A 67 -5.14 -0.28 13.75
CA GLY A 67 -3.76 0.02 14.15
C GLY A 67 -3.62 1.39 14.80
N VAL A 68 -2.46 2.03 14.62
CA VAL A 68 -2.11 3.32 15.24
C VAL A 68 -3.16 4.41 14.92
N ALA A 69 -3.67 4.44 13.69
CA ALA A 69 -4.65 5.43 13.25
C ALA A 69 -6.04 5.23 13.90
N ALA A 70 -6.49 3.98 14.06
CA ALA A 70 -7.72 3.64 14.76
C ALA A 70 -7.66 4.08 16.24
N CYS A 71 -6.59 3.71 16.94
CA CYS A 71 -6.39 4.10 18.34
C CYS A 71 -6.26 5.62 18.49
N ALA A 72 -5.64 6.31 17.53
CA ALA A 72 -5.59 7.77 17.52
C ALA A 72 -6.99 8.39 17.40
N ALA A 73 -7.85 7.86 16.52
CA ALA A 73 -9.23 8.30 16.37
C ALA A 73 -10.07 8.06 17.63
N GLU A 74 -9.88 6.91 18.28
CA GLU A 74 -10.51 6.60 19.57
C GLU A 74 -10.07 7.58 20.66
N GLN A 75 -8.76 7.85 20.77
CA GLN A 75 -8.20 8.72 21.81
C GLN A 75 -8.66 10.18 21.69
N VAL A 76 -8.85 10.72 20.47
CA VAL A 76 -9.33 12.10 20.29
C VAL A 76 -10.86 12.22 20.22
N CYS A 77 -11.57 11.10 20.11
CA CYS A 77 -13.02 11.00 19.90
C CYS A 77 -13.53 11.55 18.56
N ALA A 78 -14.73 11.09 18.17
CA ALA A 78 -15.37 11.38 16.88
C ALA A 78 -15.41 12.88 16.50
N TYR A 79 -15.73 13.76 17.45
CA TYR A 79 -15.79 15.20 17.19
C TYR A 79 -14.45 15.78 16.71
N ARG A 80 -13.34 15.43 17.38
CA ARG A 80 -12.01 15.94 16.99
C ARG A 80 -11.53 15.26 15.71
N THR A 81 -11.86 13.98 15.51
CA THR A 81 -11.59 13.28 14.25
C THR A 81 -12.26 14.00 13.08
N MET A 82 -13.57 14.31 13.18
CA MET A 82 -14.28 15.08 12.14
C MET A 82 -13.72 16.49 11.96
N SER A 83 -13.35 17.16 13.06
CA SER A 83 -12.76 18.50 13.00
C SER A 83 -11.41 18.48 12.26
N THR A 84 -10.59 17.46 12.49
CA THR A 84 -9.32 17.23 11.81
C THR A 84 -9.52 16.99 10.31
N ALA A 85 -10.50 16.15 9.95
CA ALA A 85 -10.85 15.89 8.55
C ALA A 85 -11.30 17.18 7.82
N SER A 86 -12.07 18.03 8.50
CA SER A 86 -12.49 19.35 7.98
C SER A 86 -11.31 20.29 7.84
N TRP A 87 -10.43 20.34 8.85
CA TRP A 87 -9.23 21.18 8.84
C TRP A 87 -8.32 20.83 7.65
N VAL A 88 -8.04 19.55 7.42
CA VAL A 88 -7.21 19.09 6.30
C VAL A 88 -7.81 19.51 4.96
N GLY A 89 -9.13 19.41 4.79
CA GLY A 89 -9.81 19.87 3.57
C GLY A 89 -9.72 21.38 3.36
N GLN A 90 -9.81 22.17 4.43
CA GLN A 90 -9.71 23.64 4.35
C GLN A 90 -8.29 24.14 4.08
N HIS A 91 -7.28 23.40 4.54
CA HIS A 91 -5.87 23.80 4.45
C HIS A 91 -5.10 23.03 3.36
N GLU A 92 -5.82 22.50 2.35
CA GLU A 92 -5.23 21.77 1.22
C GLU A 92 -4.10 22.55 0.54
N GLN A 93 -4.21 23.88 0.40
CA GLN A 93 -3.17 24.70 -0.22
C GLN A 93 -1.85 24.70 0.58
N TRP A 94 -1.93 24.68 1.91
CA TRP A 94 -0.75 24.65 2.78
C TRP A 94 -0.09 23.28 2.75
N LEU A 95 -0.88 22.20 2.68
CA LEU A 95 -0.37 20.85 2.45
C LEU A 95 0.40 20.78 1.13
N HIS A 96 -0.18 21.29 0.04
CA HIS A 96 0.46 21.31 -1.28
C HIS A 96 1.78 22.08 -1.27
N GLN A 97 1.79 23.25 -0.61
CA GLN A 97 3.03 24.02 -0.45
C GLN A 97 4.06 23.21 0.33
N ARG A 98 3.67 22.64 1.47
CA ARG A 98 4.62 21.95 2.33
C ARG A 98 5.19 20.70 1.68
N VAL A 99 4.39 19.94 0.93
CA VAL A 99 4.94 18.80 0.20
C VAL A 99 5.90 19.24 -0.90
N ARG A 100 5.65 20.36 -1.60
CA ARG A 100 6.64 20.89 -2.57
C ARG A 100 7.98 21.20 -1.92
N GLU A 101 7.96 21.72 -0.69
CA GLU A 101 9.18 21.95 0.09
C GLU A 101 9.86 20.61 0.45
N LEU A 102 9.10 19.63 0.92
CA LEU A 102 9.61 18.29 1.25
C LEU A 102 10.12 17.50 0.04
N VAL A 103 9.63 17.76 -1.17
CA VAL A 103 10.17 17.14 -2.39
C VAL A 103 11.58 17.66 -2.71
N LEU A 104 11.85 18.93 -2.38
CA LEU A 104 13.15 19.55 -2.63
C LEU A 104 14.19 19.20 -1.55
N ASP A 105 13.73 18.99 -0.32
CA ASP A 105 14.56 18.64 0.83
C ASP A 105 13.87 17.52 1.62
N ALA A 106 13.93 16.31 1.06
CA ALA A 106 13.27 15.16 1.66
C ALA A 106 13.99 14.78 2.97
N PRO A 107 13.27 14.64 4.09
CA PRO A 107 13.88 14.17 5.32
C PRO A 107 14.44 12.77 5.12
N LEU A 108 15.50 12.45 5.86
CA LEU A 108 16.10 11.12 5.80
C LEU A 108 15.04 10.09 6.20
N ALA A 109 14.65 9.26 5.25
CA ALA A 109 13.69 8.19 5.48
C ALA A 109 14.39 6.98 6.10
N ASP A 110 13.65 6.27 6.95
CA ASP A 110 14.04 4.94 7.40
C ASP A 110 14.30 4.02 6.21
N THR A 111 15.27 3.11 6.36
CA THR A 111 15.32 1.94 5.49
C THR A 111 14.05 1.10 5.66
N ALA A 112 13.74 0.22 4.69
CA ALA A 112 12.59 -0.69 4.81
C ALA A 112 12.66 -1.55 6.09
N GLU A 113 13.87 -1.95 6.49
CA GLU A 113 14.10 -2.68 7.73
C GLU A 113 13.83 -1.79 8.96
N GLU A 114 14.39 -0.58 9.02
CA GLU A 114 14.14 0.37 10.12
C GLU A 114 12.64 0.68 10.27
N ALA A 115 11.94 0.88 9.15
CA ALA A 115 10.50 1.13 9.12
C ALA A 115 9.70 -0.07 9.67
N ALA A 116 10.10 -1.30 9.36
CA ALA A 116 9.46 -2.51 9.87
C ALA A 116 9.67 -2.66 11.39
N TYR A 117 10.89 -2.42 11.90
CA TYR A 117 11.16 -2.43 13.35
C TYR A 117 10.39 -1.33 14.08
N ARG A 118 10.32 -0.12 13.51
CA ARG A 118 9.50 0.96 14.06
C ARG A 118 8.03 0.54 14.14
N ALA A 119 7.47 0.02 13.05
CA ALA A 119 6.07 -0.38 12.97
C ALA A 119 5.75 -1.51 13.96
N ALA A 120 6.57 -2.57 14.00
CA ALA A 120 6.40 -3.69 14.93
C ALA A 120 6.45 -3.23 16.39
N ALA A 121 7.45 -2.44 16.77
CA ALA A 121 7.59 -1.95 18.14
C ALA A 121 6.47 -0.98 18.53
N THR A 122 6.01 -0.11 17.62
CA THR A 122 4.85 0.75 17.89
C THR A 122 3.58 -0.06 18.09
N GLN A 123 3.29 -1.05 17.24
CA GLN A 123 2.10 -1.90 17.38
C GLN A 123 2.12 -2.73 18.67
N LEU A 124 3.24 -3.41 18.95
CA LEU A 124 3.40 -4.18 20.18
C LEU A 124 3.37 -3.28 21.43
N GLY A 125 3.94 -2.07 21.34
CA GLY A 125 3.92 -1.09 22.41
C GLY A 125 2.52 -0.58 22.74
N MET A 126 1.65 -0.43 21.73
CA MET A 126 0.24 -0.11 21.95
C MET A 126 -0.49 -1.21 22.73
N LEU A 127 -0.21 -2.48 22.39
CA LEU A 127 -0.82 -3.63 23.04
C LEU A 127 -0.30 -3.84 24.48
N ALA A 128 0.96 -3.48 24.73
CA ALA A 128 1.59 -3.65 26.04
C ALA A 128 0.95 -2.79 27.15
N TYR A 129 0.29 -1.68 26.79
CA TYR A 129 -0.36 -0.77 27.74
C TYR A 129 -1.80 -1.16 28.11
N GLY A 130 -2.34 -2.25 27.54
CA GLY A 130 -3.68 -2.77 27.84
C GLY A 130 -4.81 -1.88 27.30
N GLU A 131 -5.90 -1.74 28.05
CA GLU A 131 -7.12 -1.03 27.61
C GLU A 131 -6.92 0.50 27.45
N ASN A 132 -5.84 1.07 28.01
CA ASN A 132 -5.51 2.50 27.90
C ASN A 132 -4.25 2.69 27.06
N VAL A 133 -4.38 2.56 25.74
CA VAL A 133 -3.27 2.73 24.79
C VAL A 133 -2.62 4.11 24.98
N ASP A 134 -1.33 4.12 25.34
CA ASP A 134 -0.51 5.33 25.33
C ASP A 134 0.24 5.45 24.00
N LEU A 135 -0.29 6.26 23.08
CA LEU A 135 0.34 6.49 21.78
C LEU A 135 1.70 7.19 21.88
N CYS A 136 1.96 7.98 22.93
CA CYS A 136 3.27 8.60 23.11
C CYS A 136 4.31 7.52 23.45
N TYR A 137 3.95 6.61 24.35
CA TYR A 137 4.76 5.45 24.70
C TYR A 137 5.06 4.58 23.46
N ALA A 138 4.03 4.23 22.68
CA ALA A 138 4.17 3.39 21.50
C ALA A 138 5.03 4.02 20.39
N VAL A 139 4.87 5.32 20.13
CA VAL A 139 5.70 6.06 19.16
C VAL A 139 7.16 6.05 19.59
N VAL A 140 7.42 6.30 20.88
CA VAL A 140 8.79 6.35 21.40
C VAL A 140 9.41 4.94 21.47
N ALA A 141 8.62 3.91 21.75
CA ALA A 141 9.06 2.52 21.63
C ALA A 141 9.48 2.18 20.19
N GLY A 142 8.74 2.67 19.19
CA GLY A 142 9.13 2.58 17.78
C GLY A 142 10.50 3.21 17.50
N ALA A 143 10.74 4.43 18.00
CA ALA A 143 12.02 5.11 17.86
C ALA A 143 13.16 4.39 18.60
N ALA A 144 12.89 3.86 19.80
CA ALA A 144 13.86 3.08 20.57
C ALA A 144 14.26 1.77 19.88
N ALA A 145 13.33 1.11 19.19
CA ALA A 145 13.63 -0.08 18.39
C ALA A 145 14.55 0.22 17.21
N VAL A 146 14.33 1.34 16.50
CA VAL A 146 15.21 1.80 15.41
C VAL A 146 16.59 2.17 15.94
N ALA A 147 16.67 2.96 17.01
CA ALA A 147 17.95 3.34 17.62
C ALA A 147 18.75 2.10 18.08
N ARG A 148 18.06 1.12 18.67
CA ARG A 148 18.67 -0.18 19.02
C ARG A 148 19.16 -0.92 17.79
N LEU A 149 18.35 -1.07 16.75
CA LEU A 149 18.75 -1.72 15.49
C LEU A 149 20.00 -1.06 14.89
N GLN A 150 20.01 0.27 14.79
CA GLN A 150 21.12 1.04 14.23
C GLN A 150 22.40 0.81 15.03
N ARG A 151 22.34 0.80 16.36
CA ARG A 151 23.49 0.55 17.22
C ARG A 151 24.11 -0.85 17.06
N PHE A 152 23.31 -1.86 16.71
CA PHE A 152 23.81 -3.22 16.48
C PHE A 152 24.23 -3.48 15.04
N SER A 153 23.65 -2.77 14.08
CA SER A 153 23.92 -2.93 12.64
C SER A 153 24.99 -1.99 12.10
N ARG A 154 25.28 -0.89 12.80
CA ARG A 154 26.23 0.14 12.35
C ARG A 154 27.31 0.42 13.40
N ALA A 155 28.55 0.49 12.96
CA ALA A 155 29.71 0.71 13.84
C ALA A 155 29.97 2.20 14.15
N ASP A 156 29.33 3.12 13.44
CA ASP A 156 29.49 4.58 13.54
C ASP A 156 28.46 5.27 14.45
N VAL A 157 27.53 4.50 15.04
CA VAL A 157 26.49 5.00 15.94
C VAL A 157 27.01 5.02 17.38
N GLU A 158 27.30 6.21 17.89
CA GLU A 158 27.70 6.46 19.28
C GLU A 158 26.56 7.07 20.11
N GLY A 159 26.72 7.16 21.43
CA GLY A 159 25.74 7.76 22.35
C GLY A 159 24.73 6.79 22.97
N ASP A 160 23.91 7.32 23.89
CA ASP A 160 22.81 6.57 24.48
C ASP A 160 21.58 6.55 23.57
N ILE A 161 20.73 5.54 23.69
CA ILE A 161 19.50 5.40 22.90
C ILE A 161 18.55 6.57 23.16
N GLU A 162 18.51 7.09 24.40
CA GLU A 162 17.70 8.28 24.71
C GLU A 162 18.17 9.54 23.96
N ASP A 163 19.49 9.73 23.82
CA ASP A 163 20.05 10.84 23.04
C ASP A 163 19.69 10.70 21.56
N GLN A 164 19.76 9.47 21.03
CA GLN A 164 19.38 9.18 19.65
C GLN A 164 17.89 9.42 19.40
N ILE A 165 17.01 9.07 20.35
CA ILE A 165 15.58 9.37 20.28
C ILE A 165 15.35 10.89 20.30
N ALA A 166 16.06 11.61 21.18
CA ALA A 166 15.95 13.07 21.28
C ALA A 166 16.46 13.76 20.00
N ASP A 167 17.49 13.23 19.35
CA ASP A 167 17.97 13.71 18.06
C ASP A 167 16.99 13.38 16.92
N ALA A 168 16.46 12.16 16.88
CA ALA A 168 15.43 11.77 15.91
C ALA A 168 14.16 12.64 16.07
N ALA A 169 13.80 13.02 17.29
CA ALA A 169 12.67 13.91 17.58
C ALA A 169 12.84 15.32 16.97
N LYS A 170 14.07 15.76 16.65
CA LYS A 170 14.28 17.03 15.93
C LYS A 170 13.86 16.94 14.46
N ALA A 171 13.85 15.73 13.91
CA ALA A 171 13.56 15.45 12.51
C ALA A 171 12.22 14.74 12.29
N ASP A 172 11.56 14.22 13.33
CA ASP A 172 10.26 13.56 13.24
C ASP A 172 9.21 14.31 14.10
N PRO A 173 8.17 14.92 13.49
CA PRO A 173 7.15 15.70 14.20
C PRO A 173 6.29 14.84 15.11
N LEU A 174 5.99 13.59 14.74
CA LEU A 174 5.21 12.70 15.58
C LEU A 174 6.03 12.29 16.80
N LEU A 175 7.29 11.95 16.61
CA LEU A 175 8.20 11.66 17.70
C LEU A 175 8.45 12.90 18.59
N ALA A 176 8.57 14.09 17.99
CA ALA A 176 8.71 15.35 18.72
C ALA A 176 7.56 15.56 19.71
N VAL A 177 6.32 15.42 19.22
CA VAL A 177 5.12 15.58 20.04
C VAL A 177 5.03 14.47 21.09
N ALA A 178 5.26 13.21 20.73
CA ALA A 178 5.25 12.09 21.67
C ALA A 178 6.29 12.29 22.79
N TRP A 179 7.52 12.63 22.43
CA TRP A 179 8.62 12.84 23.37
C TRP A 179 8.38 14.05 24.30
N ALA A 180 7.79 15.13 23.78
CA ALA A 180 7.43 16.31 24.56
C ALA A 180 6.32 16.02 25.58
N HIS A 181 5.36 15.15 25.24
CA HIS A 181 4.23 14.81 26.10
C HIS A 181 4.54 13.70 27.12
N MET A 182 5.63 12.94 26.93
CA MET A 182 6.05 11.97 27.94
C MET A 182 6.75 12.65 29.12
N PRO A 183 6.30 12.39 30.37
CA PRO A 183 6.98 12.83 31.58
C PRO A 183 8.44 12.37 31.60
N ALA A 184 9.36 13.24 32.05
CA ALA A 184 10.80 12.97 32.00
C ALA A 184 11.20 11.69 32.76
N ASP A 185 10.53 11.40 33.87
CA ASP A 185 10.70 10.21 34.71
C ASP A 185 10.17 8.92 34.07
N HIS A 186 9.39 9.02 32.99
CA HIS A 186 8.81 7.88 32.26
C HIS A 186 9.50 7.62 30.91
N ARG A 187 10.46 8.45 30.48
CA ARG A 187 11.11 8.36 29.15
C ARG A 187 11.98 7.13 28.95
N GLY A 188 12.56 6.59 30.02
CA GLY A 188 13.31 5.33 29.98
C GLY A 188 12.42 4.08 29.85
N GLY A 189 11.12 4.22 30.12
CA GLY A 189 10.15 3.11 30.09
C GLY A 189 10.05 2.41 28.72
N PRO A 190 9.80 3.15 27.62
CA PRO A 190 9.80 2.58 26.27
C PRO A 190 11.11 1.87 25.90
N VAL A 191 12.26 2.46 26.26
CA VAL A 191 13.58 1.89 25.98
C VAL A 191 13.74 0.56 26.71
N GLN A 192 13.47 0.52 28.02
CA GLN A 192 13.58 -0.71 28.82
C GLN A 192 12.65 -1.82 28.31
N TRP A 193 11.43 -1.46 27.90
CA TRP A 193 10.49 -2.41 27.35
C TRP A 193 10.94 -2.96 26.00
N VAL A 194 11.43 -2.13 25.08
CA VAL A 194 11.99 -2.61 23.79
C VAL A 194 13.12 -3.61 24.00
N PHE A 195 13.97 -3.41 25.00
CA PHE A 195 15.02 -4.38 25.33
C PHE A 195 14.45 -5.71 25.82
N SER A 196 13.38 -5.67 26.60
CA SER A 196 12.73 -6.85 27.16
C SER A 196 11.91 -7.60 26.10
N ALA A 197 11.24 -6.89 25.20
CA ALA A 197 10.41 -7.41 24.13
C ALA A 197 11.14 -7.58 22.78
N TRP A 198 12.48 -7.46 22.77
CA TRP A 198 13.26 -7.37 21.54
C TRP A 198 13.01 -8.53 20.58
N GLU A 199 12.89 -9.74 21.11
CA GLU A 199 12.70 -10.93 20.28
C GLU A 199 11.32 -10.98 19.62
N GLU A 200 10.29 -10.51 20.31
CA GLU A 200 8.94 -10.39 19.75
C GLU A 200 8.90 -9.31 18.67
N ILE A 201 9.54 -8.17 18.93
CA ILE A 201 9.69 -7.07 17.96
C ILE A 201 10.44 -7.55 16.72
N ARG A 202 11.57 -8.24 16.90
CA ARG A 202 12.38 -8.79 15.80
C ARG A 202 11.58 -9.73 14.92
N CYS A 203 10.89 -10.70 15.53
CA CYS A 203 10.04 -11.65 14.79
C CYS A 203 8.94 -10.93 13.99
N ALA A 204 8.22 -9.99 14.61
CA ALA A 204 7.18 -9.23 13.93
C ALA A 204 7.73 -8.34 12.82
N ALA A 205 8.90 -7.71 13.02
CA ALA A 205 9.55 -6.90 12.02
C ALA A 205 10.01 -7.73 10.81
N GLU A 206 10.58 -8.91 11.04
CA GLU A 206 10.98 -9.84 9.96
C GLU A 206 9.77 -10.32 9.15
N GLU A 207 8.63 -10.58 9.81
CA GLU A 207 7.38 -10.90 9.13
C GLU A 207 6.89 -9.72 8.28
N LEU A 208 6.93 -8.49 8.80
CA LEU A 208 6.57 -7.29 8.04
C LEU A 208 7.48 -7.09 6.82
N VAL A 209 8.80 -7.26 6.96
CA VAL A 209 9.73 -7.18 5.82
C VAL A 209 9.42 -8.27 4.79
N ALA A 210 9.11 -9.50 5.21
CA ALA A 210 8.75 -10.58 4.30
C ALA A 210 7.44 -10.29 3.56
N LEU A 211 6.42 -9.76 4.25
CA LEU A 211 5.15 -9.36 3.65
C LEU A 211 5.34 -8.21 2.65
N ASP A 212 6.17 -7.22 2.98
CA ASP A 212 6.49 -6.11 2.08
C ASP A 212 7.19 -6.58 0.81
N GLN A 213 8.14 -7.52 0.94
CA GLN A 213 8.80 -8.16 -0.20
C GLN A 213 7.81 -8.93 -1.09
N VAL A 214 6.82 -9.61 -0.50
CA VAL A 214 5.78 -10.32 -1.27
C VAL A 214 4.83 -9.33 -1.95
N ALA A 215 4.44 -8.25 -1.27
CA ALA A 215 3.54 -7.23 -1.81
C ALA A 215 4.16 -6.48 -3.00
N HIS A 216 5.47 -6.25 -2.95
CA HIS A 216 6.24 -5.60 -4.02
C HIS A 216 6.91 -6.58 -4.98
N ALA A 217 6.67 -7.88 -4.82
CA ALA A 217 7.18 -8.87 -5.76
C ALA A 217 6.54 -8.65 -7.14
N PRO A 218 7.33 -8.62 -8.23
CA PRO A 218 6.77 -8.53 -9.56
C PRO A 218 5.83 -9.72 -9.79
N ILE A 219 4.64 -9.45 -10.34
CA ILE A 219 3.66 -10.49 -10.64
C ILE A 219 4.29 -11.48 -11.60
N SER A 220 4.37 -12.75 -11.20
CA SER A 220 4.94 -13.80 -12.04
C SER A 220 4.12 -13.98 -13.33
N VAL A 221 4.76 -14.52 -14.38
CA VAL A 221 4.08 -14.84 -15.65
C VAL A 221 2.85 -15.71 -15.42
N GLU A 222 2.96 -16.73 -14.55
CA GLU A 222 1.85 -17.63 -14.22
C GLU A 222 0.69 -16.93 -13.51
N GLN A 223 0.98 -16.00 -12.59
CA GLN A 223 -0.06 -15.18 -11.96
C GLN A 223 -0.73 -14.25 -12.97
N ARG A 224 0.02 -13.64 -13.90
CA ARG A 224 -0.56 -12.83 -14.99
C ARG A 224 -1.44 -13.68 -15.91
N ILE A 225 -1.03 -14.91 -16.23
CA ILE A 225 -1.86 -15.86 -17.01
C ILE A 225 -3.16 -16.17 -16.26
N ALA A 226 -3.08 -16.48 -14.96
CA ALA A 226 -4.24 -16.80 -14.15
C ALA A 226 -5.24 -15.63 -14.08
N ILE A 227 -4.75 -14.40 -13.87
CA ILE A 227 -5.58 -13.18 -13.88
C ILE A 227 -6.21 -12.97 -15.26
N ALA A 228 -5.43 -13.06 -16.34
CA ALA A 228 -5.94 -12.83 -17.69
C ALA A 228 -7.03 -13.85 -18.09
N ARG A 229 -6.87 -15.12 -17.70
CA ARG A 229 -7.90 -16.15 -17.86
C ARG A 229 -9.14 -15.87 -17.03
N HIS A 230 -8.95 -15.48 -15.77
CA HIS A 230 -10.04 -15.09 -14.88
C HIS A 230 -10.86 -13.95 -15.49
N GLU A 231 -10.21 -12.89 -15.98
CA GLU A 231 -10.89 -11.72 -16.57
C GLU A 231 -11.57 -12.04 -17.90
N VAL A 232 -11.04 -12.97 -18.70
CA VAL A 232 -11.80 -13.47 -19.86
C VAL A 232 -13.09 -14.15 -19.40
N THR A 233 -13.01 -15.06 -18.43
CA THR A 233 -14.17 -15.83 -17.97
C THR A 233 -15.19 -14.95 -17.25
N HIS A 234 -14.75 -14.05 -16.37
CA HIS A 234 -15.59 -13.28 -15.47
C HIS A 234 -15.88 -11.86 -15.94
N GLY A 235 -15.01 -11.28 -16.77
CA GLY A 235 -15.18 -9.92 -17.32
C GLY A 235 -15.72 -9.92 -18.75
N LEU A 236 -15.14 -10.71 -19.65
CA LEU A 236 -15.58 -10.76 -21.06
C LEU A 236 -16.83 -11.63 -21.23
N LEU A 237 -16.85 -12.81 -20.62
CA LEU A 237 -17.88 -13.84 -20.83
C LEU A 237 -18.96 -13.87 -19.74
N ALA A 238 -18.97 -12.90 -18.82
CA ALA A 238 -19.87 -12.84 -17.67
C ALA A 238 -21.35 -13.13 -18.01
N LYS A 239 -21.84 -12.54 -19.11
CA LYS A 239 -23.25 -12.63 -19.55
C LYS A 239 -23.60 -13.94 -20.25
N ALA A 240 -22.61 -14.77 -20.58
CA ALA A 240 -22.81 -16.04 -21.26
C ALA A 240 -22.79 -17.24 -20.29
N ARG A 241 -22.65 -17.00 -18.98
CA ARG A 241 -22.45 -18.03 -17.96
C ARG A 241 -23.73 -18.79 -17.56
N ASP A 242 -24.89 -18.15 -17.64
CA ASP A 242 -26.17 -18.69 -17.14
C ASP A 242 -26.98 -19.46 -18.19
N ILE A 243 -26.30 -20.17 -19.10
CA ILE A 243 -26.98 -20.91 -20.16
C ILE A 243 -27.34 -22.33 -19.71
N GLU A 244 -28.65 -22.59 -19.55
CA GLU A 244 -29.19 -23.89 -19.12
C GLU A 244 -29.24 -24.95 -20.23
N ASP A 245 -29.10 -24.57 -21.50
CA ASP A 245 -29.15 -25.50 -22.65
C ASP A 245 -27.80 -26.23 -22.86
N ASP A 246 -27.82 -27.56 -22.78
CA ASP A 246 -26.66 -28.45 -22.95
C ASP A 246 -25.88 -28.22 -24.27
N ARG A 247 -26.56 -27.88 -25.38
CA ARG A 247 -25.89 -27.60 -26.66
C ARG A 247 -25.16 -26.27 -26.63
N LEU A 248 -25.73 -25.29 -25.93
CA LEU A 248 -25.10 -23.99 -25.74
C LEU A 248 -23.97 -24.05 -24.69
N GLN A 249 -24.01 -24.98 -23.74
CA GLN A 249 -22.90 -25.22 -22.81
C GLN A 249 -21.63 -25.70 -23.53
N GLN A 250 -21.74 -26.56 -24.54
CA GLN A 250 -20.57 -27.00 -25.32
C GLN A 250 -19.97 -25.84 -26.14
N GLY A 251 -20.83 -24.98 -26.70
CA GLY A 251 -20.41 -23.74 -27.35
C GLY A 251 -19.72 -22.79 -26.37
N TYR A 252 -20.29 -22.59 -25.19
CA TYR A 252 -19.70 -21.77 -24.12
C TYR A 252 -18.34 -22.30 -23.67
N ARG A 253 -18.18 -23.62 -23.48
CA ARG A 253 -16.88 -24.23 -23.15
C ARG A 253 -15.85 -23.95 -24.24
N SER A 254 -16.24 -24.10 -25.51
CA SER A 254 -15.35 -23.82 -26.65
C SER A 254 -14.92 -22.35 -26.70
N VAL A 255 -15.85 -21.41 -26.49
CA VAL A 255 -15.56 -19.97 -26.40
C VAL A 255 -14.65 -19.66 -25.21
N LYS A 256 -14.94 -20.21 -24.04
CA LYS A 256 -14.14 -20.02 -22.82
C LYS A 256 -12.70 -20.51 -23.03
N THR A 257 -12.53 -21.77 -23.44
CA THR A 257 -11.20 -22.38 -23.64
C THR A 257 -10.37 -21.60 -24.65
N TYR A 258 -10.96 -21.21 -25.80
CA TYR A 258 -10.25 -20.43 -26.80
C TYR A 258 -9.90 -19.02 -26.30
N GLY A 259 -10.83 -18.34 -25.63
CA GLY A 259 -10.61 -17.01 -25.06
C GLY A 259 -9.51 -16.99 -24.01
N GLU A 260 -9.53 -17.95 -23.08
CA GLU A 260 -8.50 -18.13 -22.05
C GLU A 260 -7.13 -18.42 -22.68
N ALA A 261 -7.07 -19.20 -23.76
CA ALA A 261 -5.83 -19.49 -24.48
C ALA A 261 -5.31 -18.25 -25.26
N LEU A 262 -6.19 -17.45 -25.86
CA LEU A 262 -5.80 -16.18 -26.48
C LEU A 262 -5.13 -15.24 -25.48
N ALA A 263 -5.72 -15.11 -24.29
CA ALA A 263 -5.18 -14.28 -23.22
C ALA A 263 -3.83 -14.82 -22.71
N GLU A 264 -3.71 -16.13 -22.49
CA GLU A 264 -2.45 -16.78 -22.12
C GLU A 264 -1.35 -16.55 -23.16
N GLY A 265 -1.67 -16.74 -24.46
CA GLY A 265 -0.75 -16.51 -25.55
C GLY A 265 -0.19 -15.09 -25.57
N ARG A 266 -1.03 -14.09 -25.28
CA ARG A 266 -0.60 -12.69 -25.14
C ARG A 266 0.34 -12.48 -23.96
N VAL A 267 0.03 -13.04 -22.78
CA VAL A 267 0.91 -12.92 -21.60
C VAL A 267 2.28 -13.53 -21.88
N ARG A 268 2.32 -14.74 -22.45
CA ARG A 268 3.58 -15.44 -22.78
C ARG A 268 4.40 -14.67 -23.82
N TRP A 269 3.75 -14.08 -24.81
CA TRP A 269 4.41 -13.23 -25.81
C TRP A 269 5.05 -11.98 -25.18
N GLU A 270 4.32 -11.28 -24.31
CA GLU A 270 4.86 -10.12 -23.60
C GLU A 270 6.02 -10.49 -22.68
N ALA A 271 5.91 -11.61 -21.96
CA ALA A 271 6.96 -12.12 -21.07
C ALA A 271 8.26 -12.47 -21.83
N ALA A 272 8.15 -12.86 -23.10
CA ALA A 272 9.27 -13.13 -23.99
C ALA A 272 9.87 -11.86 -24.64
N GLY A 273 9.43 -10.65 -24.25
CA GLY A 273 9.87 -9.39 -24.85
C GLY A 273 9.23 -9.09 -26.21
N GLY A 274 8.08 -9.72 -26.51
CA GLY A 274 7.37 -9.58 -27.75
C GLY A 274 6.79 -8.18 -27.97
N SER A 275 6.87 -7.68 -29.20
CA SER A 275 6.35 -6.35 -29.56
C SER A 275 4.83 -6.32 -29.75
N PRO A 276 4.17 -5.14 -29.65
CA PRO A 276 2.73 -5.02 -29.86
C PRO A 276 2.25 -5.51 -31.24
N GLU A 277 3.08 -5.37 -32.28
CA GLU A 277 2.75 -5.73 -33.65
C GLU A 277 2.64 -7.27 -33.85
N GLY A 278 3.44 -8.06 -33.12
CA GLY A 278 3.42 -9.54 -33.16
C GLY A 278 2.32 -10.17 -32.28
N ALA A 279 1.86 -9.40 -31.30
CA ALA A 279 0.48 -9.32 -30.88
C ALA A 279 -0.45 -10.51 -31.09
N GLN A 280 -1.38 -10.21 -31.98
CA GLN A 280 -2.51 -11.05 -32.33
C GLN A 280 -2.08 -12.36 -32.98
N GLN A 281 -0.92 -12.37 -33.67
CA GLN A 281 -0.38 -13.58 -34.26
C GLN A 281 0.05 -14.57 -33.16
N ALA A 282 0.76 -14.09 -32.13
CA ALA A 282 1.17 -14.94 -31.01
C ALA A 282 -0.03 -15.49 -30.22
N MET A 283 -1.04 -14.63 -29.98
CA MET A 283 -2.32 -15.04 -29.38
C MET A 283 -2.96 -16.17 -30.17
N ARG A 284 -3.11 -15.97 -31.48
CA ARG A 284 -3.76 -16.93 -32.38
C ARG A 284 -3.00 -18.25 -32.46
N LEU A 285 -1.68 -18.22 -32.62
CA LEU A 285 -0.86 -19.44 -32.67
C LEU A 285 -1.01 -20.27 -31.39
N HIS A 286 -1.00 -19.64 -30.23
CA HIS A 286 -1.20 -20.33 -28.96
C HIS A 286 -2.63 -20.88 -28.83
N ALA A 287 -3.64 -20.06 -29.13
CA ALA A 287 -5.04 -20.46 -29.03
C ALA A 287 -5.42 -21.58 -30.00
N ASP A 288 -4.89 -21.57 -31.23
CA ASP A 288 -5.12 -22.63 -32.22
C ASP A 288 -4.48 -23.95 -31.77
N THR A 289 -3.30 -23.91 -31.15
CA THR A 289 -2.66 -25.10 -30.57
C THR A 289 -3.52 -25.72 -29.45
N VAL A 290 -4.07 -24.89 -28.56
CA VAL A 290 -4.98 -25.35 -27.50
C VAL A 290 -6.32 -25.82 -28.08
N ALA A 291 -6.83 -25.15 -29.10
CA ALA A 291 -8.08 -25.50 -29.77
C ALA A 291 -8.04 -26.90 -30.38
N ASP A 292 -6.93 -27.24 -31.04
CA ASP A 292 -6.71 -28.54 -31.65
C ASP A 292 -6.59 -29.66 -30.60
N ALA A 293 -5.95 -29.37 -29.46
CA ALA A 293 -5.79 -30.32 -28.37
C ALA A 293 -7.10 -30.58 -27.60
N GLU A 294 -7.90 -29.54 -27.36
CA GLU A 294 -9.13 -29.59 -26.56
C GLU A 294 -10.41 -29.81 -27.40
N GLY A 295 -10.28 -29.96 -28.73
CA GLY A 295 -11.41 -30.18 -29.63
C GLY A 295 -12.40 -29.01 -29.67
N VAL A 296 -11.89 -27.76 -29.63
CA VAL A 296 -12.70 -26.54 -29.63
C VAL A 296 -13.46 -26.38 -30.94
N MET A 297 -14.79 -26.35 -30.87
CA MET A 297 -15.68 -26.25 -32.04
C MET A 297 -16.14 -24.80 -32.29
N LEU A 298 -15.23 -23.96 -32.77
CA LEU A 298 -15.51 -22.58 -33.19
C LEU A 298 -15.24 -22.41 -34.69
N SER A 299 -16.10 -21.65 -35.38
CA SER A 299 -15.82 -21.19 -36.74
C SER A 299 -14.67 -20.18 -36.76
N ASP A 300 -14.01 -20.01 -37.91
CA ASP A 300 -12.94 -19.03 -38.08
C ASP A 300 -13.42 -17.59 -37.81
N GLU A 301 -14.67 -17.28 -38.14
CA GLU A 301 -15.29 -15.99 -37.86
C GLU A 301 -15.42 -15.76 -36.34
N SER A 302 -15.89 -16.76 -35.58
CA SER A 302 -15.97 -16.69 -34.12
C SER A 302 -14.60 -16.60 -33.46
N ARG A 303 -13.60 -17.33 -33.99
CA ARG A 303 -12.21 -17.25 -33.52
C ARG A 303 -11.63 -15.85 -33.71
N ASN A 304 -11.80 -15.26 -34.89
CA ASN A 304 -11.35 -13.89 -35.18
C ASN A 304 -12.09 -12.84 -34.32
N THR A 305 -13.39 -13.02 -34.10
CA THR A 305 -14.18 -12.13 -33.25
C THR A 305 -13.68 -12.16 -31.81
N LEU A 306 -13.40 -13.35 -31.27
CA LEU A 306 -12.89 -13.48 -29.91
C LEU A 306 -11.45 -12.96 -29.77
N LEU A 307 -10.60 -13.20 -30.77
CA LEU A 307 -9.26 -12.61 -30.86
C LEU A 307 -9.31 -11.08 -30.75
N ASN A 308 -10.16 -10.44 -31.55
CA ASN A 308 -10.33 -8.98 -31.52
C ASN A 308 -10.87 -8.50 -30.17
N ALA A 309 -11.87 -9.18 -29.61
CA ALA A 309 -12.45 -8.80 -28.33
C ALA A 309 -11.45 -8.89 -27.16
N VAL A 310 -10.63 -9.94 -27.12
CA VAL A 310 -9.54 -10.08 -26.13
C VAL A 310 -8.46 -9.02 -26.35
N HIS A 311 -8.10 -8.74 -27.60
CA HIS A 311 -7.08 -7.76 -27.94
C HIS A 311 -7.50 -6.32 -27.59
N GLU A 312 -8.72 -5.91 -27.96
CA GLU A 312 -9.25 -4.58 -27.69
C GLU A 312 -9.40 -4.30 -26.19
N ARG A 313 -9.75 -5.33 -25.40
CA ARG A 313 -9.92 -5.21 -23.95
C ARG A 313 -8.66 -5.56 -23.17
N TRP A 314 -7.51 -5.76 -23.82
CA TRP A 314 -6.30 -6.27 -23.18
C TRP A 314 -5.87 -5.48 -21.93
N ALA A 315 -5.95 -4.15 -21.99
CA ALA A 315 -5.63 -3.27 -20.86
C ALA A 315 -6.54 -3.47 -19.63
N GLN A 316 -7.73 -4.03 -19.82
CA GLN A 316 -8.68 -4.40 -18.74
C GLN A 316 -8.48 -5.84 -18.27
N LEU A 317 -7.97 -6.72 -19.14
CA LEU A 317 -7.90 -8.16 -18.89
C LEU A 317 -6.62 -8.58 -18.17
N ALA A 318 -5.51 -7.86 -18.35
CA ALA A 318 -4.25 -8.21 -17.71
C ALA A 318 -3.55 -6.99 -17.12
N PRO A 319 -3.02 -7.09 -15.89
CA PRO A 319 -2.16 -6.05 -15.36
C PRO A 319 -0.94 -5.85 -16.27
N PRO A 320 -0.45 -4.60 -16.39
CA PRO A 320 0.69 -4.29 -17.23
C PRO A 320 1.93 -5.09 -16.80
N VAL A 321 2.84 -5.32 -17.74
CA VAL A 321 4.14 -5.94 -17.43
C VAL A 321 4.85 -5.04 -16.42
N SER A 322 5.23 -5.57 -15.26
CA SER A 322 6.15 -4.91 -14.35
C SER A 322 7.45 -4.65 -15.11
N ARG A 323 7.71 -3.38 -15.47
CA ARG A 323 8.99 -2.99 -16.05
C ARG A 323 10.01 -3.03 -14.92
N ILE A 324 10.89 -4.03 -14.94
CA ILE A 324 12.09 -4.10 -14.11
C ILE A 324 13.06 -3.03 -14.60
#